data_AF-A0AA38PVQ8-F1
#
_entry.id   AF-A0AA38PVQ8-F1
#
_cell.length_a   1.000
_cell.length_b   1.000
_cell.length_c   1.000
_cell.angle_alpha   90.00
_cell.angle_beta   90.00
_cell.angle_gamma   90.00
#
_symmetry.space_group_name_H-M   'P 1'
#
loop_
_entity.id
_entity.type
_entity.pdbx_description
1 polymer ?
#
loop_
_entity_poly.entity_id
_entity_poly.type
_entity_poly.pdbx_seq_one_letter_code
_entity_poly.pdbx_strand_id
1 'polypeptide(L)'
;MHEHSGGTCPITGNNAFCPPQKGDLRSVCPALNAMANHGFIPRDGRNLTFFTLFHGLKACYGLSSSLATVLVTGGFLAIGRLPIHIPFVSNLPSGVIDLHLVGLHNRVEHDASLVHLNTPLGHEYGPVEI
;
A
#
# COMPACT_ATOMS: atom_id res chain seq x y z
N MET A 1 -18.56 -9.22 -11.28
CA MET A 1 -17.57 -9.18 -10.17
C MET A 1 -16.67 -10.38 -10.33
N HIS A 2 -15.37 -10.22 -10.17
CA HIS A 2 -14.40 -11.32 -10.22
C HIS A 2 -13.43 -11.16 -9.04
N GLU A 3 -12.64 -12.19 -8.77
CA GLU A 3 -11.72 -12.20 -7.64
C GLU A 3 -10.31 -11.83 -8.09
N HIS A 4 -9.62 -11.08 -7.24
CA HIS A 4 -8.27 -10.56 -7.48
C HIS A 4 -7.17 -11.38 -6.79
N SER A 5 -7.43 -12.68 -6.57
CA SER A 5 -6.47 -13.63 -6.03
C SER A 5 -5.39 -13.96 -7.08
N GLY A 6 -4.12 -13.62 -6.80
CA GLY A 6 -2.97 -13.99 -7.65
C GLY A 6 -2.43 -12.89 -8.57
N GLY A 7 -2.76 -11.61 -8.34
CA GLY A 7 -2.10 -10.47 -8.98
C GLY A 7 -2.52 -10.16 -10.42
N THR A 8 -3.27 -11.04 -11.07
CA THR A 8 -3.79 -10.83 -12.44
C THR A 8 -5.30 -10.61 -12.43
N CYS A 9 -5.80 -9.81 -13.38
CA CYS A 9 -7.24 -9.62 -13.57
C CYS A 9 -7.69 -10.58 -14.69
N PRO A 10 -8.64 -11.50 -14.46
CA PRO A 10 -9.09 -12.46 -15.48
C PRO A 10 -9.78 -11.80 -16.68
N ILE A 11 -10.16 -10.52 -16.56
CA ILE A 11 -10.83 -9.75 -17.62
C ILE A 11 -9.80 -9.00 -18.47
N THR A 12 -8.89 -8.25 -17.84
CA THR A 12 -7.98 -7.34 -18.55
C THR A 12 -6.56 -7.89 -18.69
N GLY A 13 -6.24 -8.97 -18.00
CA GLY A 13 -4.94 -9.63 -18.03
C GLY A 13 -3.93 -9.03 -17.05
N ASN A 14 -2.65 -9.15 -17.41
CA ASN A 14 -1.54 -8.68 -16.59
C ASN A 14 -1.22 -7.20 -16.88
N ASN A 15 -0.91 -6.40 -15.85
CA ASN A 15 -0.51 -4.99 -15.95
C ASN A 15 -1.54 -4.01 -16.56
N ALA A 16 -2.62 -4.50 -17.15
CA ALA A 16 -3.75 -3.69 -17.60
C ALA A 16 -4.54 -3.14 -16.40
N PHE A 17 -5.14 -1.97 -16.57
CA PHE A 17 -6.03 -1.41 -15.57
C PHE A 17 -7.19 -2.37 -15.29
N CYS A 18 -7.51 -2.57 -14.01
CA CYS A 18 -8.68 -3.30 -13.56
C CYS A 18 -9.16 -2.59 -12.27
N PRO A 19 -10.42 -2.11 -12.21
CA PRO A 19 -10.91 -1.38 -11.05
C PRO A 19 -10.98 -2.28 -9.80
N PRO A 20 -10.86 -1.72 -8.59
CA PRO A 20 -11.01 -2.49 -7.35
C PRO A 20 -12.36 -3.20 -7.30
N GLN A 21 -12.35 -4.44 -6.84
CA GLN A 21 -13.54 -5.25 -6.62
C GLN A 21 -13.99 -5.14 -5.15
N LYS A 22 -15.21 -5.62 -4.86
CA LYS A 22 -15.74 -5.62 -3.50
C LYS A 22 -14.83 -6.44 -2.59
N GLY A 23 -14.29 -5.82 -1.54
CA GLY A 23 -13.41 -6.46 -0.54
C GLY A 23 -11.91 -6.19 -0.75
N ASP A 24 -11.54 -5.63 -1.91
CA ASP A 24 -10.19 -5.12 -2.15
C ASP A 24 -9.91 -3.91 -1.27
N LEU A 25 -8.70 -3.82 -0.75
CA LEU A 25 -8.25 -2.71 0.07
C LEU A 25 -7.54 -1.67 -0.79
N ARG A 26 -7.80 -0.40 -0.50
CA ARG A 26 -7.10 0.75 -1.07
C ARG A 26 -6.64 1.66 0.07
N SER A 27 -5.69 2.52 -0.25
CA SER A 27 -5.05 3.45 0.69
C SER A 27 -5.39 4.89 0.34
N VAL A 28 -5.02 5.83 1.21
CA VAL A 28 -4.97 7.27 0.89
C VAL A 28 -3.86 7.65 -0.10
N CYS A 29 -3.02 6.69 -0.51
CA CYS A 29 -1.92 6.94 -1.45
C CYS A 29 -2.36 6.61 -2.89
N PRO A 30 -2.46 7.61 -3.79
CA PRO A 30 -2.85 7.36 -5.18
C PRO A 30 -1.86 6.45 -5.92
N ALA A 31 -0.56 6.56 -5.59
CA ALA A 31 0.47 5.74 -6.24
C ALA A 31 0.34 4.25 -5.89
N LEU A 32 0.04 3.90 -4.63
CA LEU A 32 -0.18 2.50 -4.24
C LEU A 32 -1.47 1.95 -4.84
N ASN A 33 -2.52 2.78 -4.90
CA ASN A 33 -3.80 2.40 -5.48
C ASN A 33 -3.68 2.10 -6.98
N ALA A 34 -2.94 2.93 -7.73
CA ALA A 34 -2.66 2.68 -9.13
C ALA A 34 -1.83 1.39 -9.32
N MET A 35 -0.81 1.14 -8.49
CA MET A 35 -0.06 -0.12 -8.56
C MET A 35 -0.96 -1.34 -8.35
N ALA A 36 -1.88 -1.30 -7.38
CA ALA A 36 -2.83 -2.39 -7.15
C ALA A 36 -3.83 -2.51 -8.32
N ASN A 37 -4.35 -1.40 -8.85
CA ASN A 37 -5.27 -1.41 -9.99
C ASN A 37 -4.60 -1.89 -11.30
N HIS A 38 -3.27 -1.86 -11.37
CA HIS A 38 -2.51 -2.40 -12.48
C HIS A 38 -1.88 -3.76 -12.17
N GLY A 39 -1.90 -4.25 -10.94
CA GLY A 39 -1.32 -5.57 -10.61
C GLY A 39 0.22 -5.57 -10.48
N PHE A 40 0.85 -4.42 -10.29
CA PHE A 40 2.27 -4.33 -9.90
C PHE A 40 2.51 -4.74 -8.44
N ILE A 41 1.45 -4.69 -7.64
CA ILE A 41 1.33 -5.30 -6.31
C ILE A 41 0.01 -6.10 -6.29
N PRO A 42 -0.21 -7.01 -5.31
CA PRO A 42 -1.48 -7.71 -5.16
C PRO A 42 -2.70 -6.79 -5.32
N ARG A 43 -3.59 -7.15 -6.26
CA ARG A 43 -4.73 -6.31 -6.68
C ARG A 43 -5.77 -6.13 -5.57
N ASP A 44 -5.82 -7.09 -4.65
CA ASP A 44 -6.64 -7.05 -3.43
C ASP A 44 -6.09 -6.09 -2.35
N GLY A 45 -4.88 -5.55 -2.55
CA GLY A 45 -4.22 -4.64 -1.62
C GLY A 45 -3.76 -5.30 -0.32
N ARG A 46 -3.63 -6.64 -0.28
CA ARG A 46 -3.26 -7.41 0.91
C ARG A 46 -1.88 -8.04 0.74
N ASN A 47 -1.35 -8.57 1.84
CA ASN A 47 -0.11 -9.35 1.86
C ASN A 47 1.12 -8.64 1.25
N LEU A 48 1.26 -7.34 1.53
CA LEU A 48 2.32 -6.50 1.00
C LEU A 48 3.58 -6.61 1.86
N THR A 49 4.63 -7.20 1.27
CA THR A 49 5.96 -7.26 1.89
C THR A 49 6.83 -6.09 1.44
N PHE A 50 7.97 -5.89 2.11
CA PHE A 50 8.99 -4.95 1.66
C PHE A 50 9.36 -5.16 0.18
N PHE A 51 9.65 -6.40 -0.23
CA PHE A 51 10.06 -6.70 -1.60
C PHE A 51 8.92 -6.49 -2.60
N THR A 52 7.69 -6.84 -2.23
CA THR A 52 6.50 -6.59 -3.07
C THR A 52 6.38 -5.10 -3.41
N LEU A 53 6.45 -4.23 -2.41
CA LEU A 53 6.37 -2.78 -2.60
C LEU A 53 7.60 -2.21 -3.32
N PHE A 54 8.80 -2.68 -2.96
CA PHE A 54 10.04 -2.24 -3.59
C PHE A 54 10.07 -2.56 -5.08
N HIS A 55 9.75 -3.79 -5.47
CA HIS A 55 9.70 -4.18 -6.88
C HIS A 55 8.54 -3.51 -7.60
N GLY A 56 7.36 -3.38 -6.96
CA GLY A 56 6.20 -2.70 -7.54
C GLY A 56 6.50 -1.25 -7.89
N LEU A 57 7.09 -0.48 -6.95
CA LEU A 57 7.45 0.93 -7.18
C LEU A 57 8.43 1.10 -8.35
N LYS A 58 9.43 0.21 -8.44
CA LYS A 58 10.41 0.25 -9.52
C LYS A 58 9.80 -0.15 -10.87
N ALA A 59 8.98 -1.20 -10.89
CA ALA A 59 8.38 -1.69 -12.12
C ALA A 59 7.29 -0.76 -12.66
N CYS A 60 6.47 -0.17 -11.78
CA CYS A 60 5.36 0.70 -12.16
C CYS A 60 5.82 2.12 -12.51
N TYR A 61 6.74 2.69 -11.73
CA TYR A 61 7.10 4.11 -11.84
C TYR A 61 8.55 4.36 -12.22
N GLY A 62 9.38 3.32 -12.40
CA GLY A 62 10.78 3.48 -12.74
C GLY A 62 11.63 4.10 -11.63
N LEU A 63 11.21 3.98 -10.36
CA LEU A 63 11.98 4.56 -9.24
C LEU A 63 13.39 3.96 -9.16
N SER A 64 14.35 4.78 -8.72
CA SER A 64 15.68 4.30 -8.36
C SER A 64 15.60 3.35 -7.15
N SER A 65 16.57 2.42 -7.04
CA SER A 65 16.63 1.53 -5.87
C SER A 65 16.74 2.30 -4.55
N SER A 66 17.49 3.39 -4.53
CA SER A 66 17.65 4.20 -3.31
C SER A 66 16.33 4.82 -2.86
N LEU A 67 15.61 5.46 -3.77
CA LEU A 67 14.33 6.09 -3.46
C LEU A 67 13.28 5.05 -3.07
N ALA A 68 13.20 3.93 -3.80
CA ALA A 68 12.28 2.84 -3.44
C ALA A 68 12.58 2.28 -2.04
N THR A 69 13.85 2.05 -1.71
CA THR A 69 14.25 1.56 -0.37
C THR A 69 13.86 2.56 0.72
N VAL A 70 14.10 3.85 0.51
CA VAL A 70 13.74 4.91 1.48
C VAL A 70 12.23 4.96 1.70
N LEU A 71 11.44 4.97 0.63
CA LEU A 71 9.98 5.06 0.73
C LEU A 71 9.38 3.83 1.43
N VAL A 72 9.81 2.62 1.04
CA VAL A 72 9.26 1.40 1.65
C VAL A 72 9.70 1.30 3.11
N THR A 73 10.99 1.49 3.41
CA THR A 73 11.49 1.44 4.80
C THR A 73 10.83 2.49 5.67
N GLY A 74 10.79 3.73 5.20
CA GLY A 74 10.16 4.85 5.91
C GLY A 74 8.67 4.60 6.15
N GLY A 75 7.95 4.10 5.13
CA GLY A 75 6.53 3.75 5.25
C GLY A 75 6.27 2.69 6.32
N PHE A 76 7.03 1.60 6.34
CA PHE A 76 6.94 0.57 7.39
C PHE A 76 7.20 1.16 8.77
N LEU A 77 8.29 1.91 8.95
CA LEU A 77 8.65 2.46 10.25
C LEU A 77 7.63 3.49 10.74
N ALA A 78 7.10 4.33 9.85
CA ALA A 78 6.11 5.35 10.17
C ALA A 78 4.81 4.72 10.73
N ILE A 79 4.34 3.61 10.15
CA ILE A 79 3.15 2.88 10.67
C ILE A 79 3.48 1.92 11.82
N GLY A 80 4.66 2.04 12.43
CA GLY A 80 5.07 1.20 13.56
C GLY A 80 5.24 -0.26 13.18
N ARG A 81 5.82 -0.53 12.00
CA ARG A 81 6.16 -1.87 11.52
C ARG A 81 7.65 -1.96 11.14
N LEU A 82 8.26 -3.12 11.34
CA LEU A 82 9.56 -3.39 10.72
C LEU A 82 9.38 -3.94 9.30
N PRO A 83 10.20 -3.49 8.33
CA PRO A 83 10.14 -4.00 6.95
C PRO A 83 10.55 -5.47 6.84
N ILE A 84 11.37 -5.96 7.77
CA ILE A 84 11.86 -7.34 7.82
C ILE A 84 11.69 -7.85 9.25
N HIS A 85 11.20 -9.09 9.38
CA HIS A 85 11.11 -9.77 10.67
C HIS A 85 12.51 -10.18 11.14
N ILE A 86 13.02 -9.52 12.18
CA ILE A 86 14.29 -9.89 12.81
C ILE A 86 13.96 -10.34 14.24
N PRO A 87 13.96 -11.66 14.51
CA PRO A 87 13.66 -12.16 15.85
C PRO A 87 14.68 -11.61 16.86
N PHE A 88 14.21 -11.31 18.07
CA PHE A 88 15.02 -10.82 19.21
C PHE A 88 15.60 -9.40 19.10
N VAL A 89 15.33 -8.66 18.02
CA VAL A 89 15.88 -7.29 17.83
C VAL A 89 14.87 -6.20 18.19
N SER A 90 13.56 -6.45 18.04
CA SER A 90 12.52 -5.50 18.45
C SER A 90 11.20 -6.20 18.78
N ASN A 91 10.36 -5.54 19.57
CA ASN A 91 8.98 -5.96 19.83
C ASN A 91 7.98 -5.40 18.79
N LEU A 92 8.46 -4.76 17.72
CA LEU A 92 7.59 -4.14 16.73
C LEU A 92 7.01 -5.22 15.80
N PRO A 93 5.70 -5.21 15.50
CA PRO A 93 5.12 -6.12 14.51
C PRO A 93 5.84 -5.91 13.17
N SER A 94 6.16 -7.00 12.47
CA SER A 94 7.04 -6.94 11.30
C SER A 94 6.48 -7.69 10.12
N GLY A 95 7.02 -7.40 8.93
CA GLY A 95 6.80 -8.20 7.73
C GLY A 95 5.72 -7.66 6.81
N VAL A 96 4.48 -8.06 7.03
CA VAL A 96 3.39 -7.94 6.05
C VAL A 96 2.39 -6.86 6.44
N ILE A 97 2.00 -6.03 5.48
CA ILE A 97 0.95 -5.00 5.64
C ILE A 97 -0.12 -5.14 4.55
N ASP A 98 -1.19 -4.37 4.68
CA ASP A 98 -2.16 -4.13 3.63
C ASP A 98 -2.24 -2.62 3.33
N LEU A 99 -2.93 -2.26 2.24
CA LEU A 99 -3.07 -0.86 1.83
C LEU A 99 -3.87 -0.01 2.83
N HIS A 100 -4.79 -0.60 3.59
CA HIS A 100 -5.59 0.14 4.55
C HIS A 100 -4.70 0.69 5.68
N LEU A 101 -3.70 -0.08 6.13
CA LEU A 101 -2.79 0.33 7.20
C LEU A 101 -2.00 1.61 6.89
N VAL A 102 -1.77 1.92 5.61
CA VAL A 102 -1.09 3.16 5.18
C VAL A 102 -1.93 4.40 5.50
N GLY A 103 -3.25 4.24 5.65
CA GLY A 103 -4.17 5.31 6.03
C GLY A 103 -4.20 5.65 7.52
N LEU A 104 -3.37 5.02 8.36
CA LEU A 104 -3.33 5.29 9.80
C LEU A 104 -2.90 6.75 10.06
N HIS A 105 -3.76 7.51 10.74
CA HIS A 105 -3.61 8.94 10.93
C HIS A 105 -2.42 9.31 11.82
N ASN A 106 -1.80 10.45 11.53
CA ASN A 106 -0.56 10.94 12.16
C ASN A 106 0.64 9.99 12.01
N ARG A 107 0.63 9.14 10.98
CA ARG A 107 1.75 8.26 10.62
C ARG A 107 2.27 8.63 9.23
N VAL A 108 1.90 7.83 8.23
CA VAL A 108 2.12 8.17 6.81
C VAL A 108 0.99 9.07 6.33
N GLU A 109 -0.25 8.77 6.70
CA GLU A 109 -1.38 9.67 6.50
C GLU A 109 -1.24 10.90 7.40
N HIS A 110 -1.59 12.06 6.82
CA HIS A 110 -1.53 13.36 7.46
C HIS A 110 -2.61 14.29 6.90
N ASP A 111 -2.91 15.33 7.68
CA ASP A 111 -3.82 16.42 7.28
C ASP A 111 -3.28 17.25 6.12
N ALA A 112 -4.18 17.99 5.45
CA ALA A 112 -3.87 18.81 4.28
C ALA A 112 -3.36 17.99 3.08
N SER A 113 -3.88 16.78 2.93
CA SER A 113 -3.74 16.00 1.70
C SER A 113 -4.36 16.74 0.52
N LEU A 114 -3.78 16.58 -0.68
CA LEU A 114 -4.21 17.32 -1.88
C LEU A 114 -5.62 16.93 -2.34
N VAL A 115 -5.99 15.66 -2.17
CA VAL A 115 -7.23 15.09 -2.72
C VAL A 115 -8.06 14.34 -1.68
N HIS A 116 -7.52 14.08 -0.49
CA HIS A 116 -8.27 13.44 0.59
C HIS A 116 -8.62 14.47 1.67
N LEU A 117 -9.80 14.30 2.26
CA LEU A 117 -10.19 15.07 3.44
C LEU A 117 -9.33 14.66 4.65
N ASN A 118 -9.18 15.58 5.59
CA ASN A 118 -8.54 15.30 6.87
C ASN A 118 -9.28 14.18 7.61
N THR A 119 -8.52 13.43 8.43
CA THR A 119 -9.12 12.42 9.29
C THR A 119 -10.09 13.08 10.28
N PRO A 120 -11.38 12.68 10.33
CA PRO A 120 -12.32 13.27 11.26
C PRO A 120 -11.94 12.99 12.71
N LEU A 121 -12.33 13.88 13.62
CA LEU A 121 -12.08 13.70 15.06
C LEU A 121 -12.59 12.33 15.54
N GLY A 122 -11.75 11.62 16.29
CA GLY A 122 -12.06 10.29 16.83
C GLY A 122 -11.89 9.12 15.85
N HIS A 123 -11.50 9.37 14.60
CA HIS A 123 -11.17 8.31 13.64
C HIS A 123 -9.67 8.02 13.64
N GLU A 124 -9.32 6.74 13.48
CA GLU A 124 -7.91 6.31 13.41
C GLU A 124 -7.35 6.35 11.99
N TYR A 125 -8.20 6.30 10.97
CA TYR A 125 -7.80 6.19 9.56
C TYR A 125 -8.38 7.33 8.73
N GLY A 126 -7.59 7.82 7.78
CA GLY A 126 -8.01 8.81 6.80
C GLY A 126 -9.02 8.26 5.79
N PRO A 127 -9.93 9.12 5.29
CA PRO A 127 -10.94 8.72 4.30
C PRO A 127 -10.28 8.39 2.95
N VAL A 128 -10.60 7.22 2.40
CA VAL A 128 -10.04 6.74 1.12
C VAL A 128 -10.85 7.25 -0.09
N GLU A 129 -12.06 7.75 0.15
CA GLU A 129 -12.90 8.36 -0.88
C GLU A 129 -12.35 9.75 -1.26
N ILE A 130 -12.51 10.10 -2.55
CA ILE A 130 -12.11 11.36 -3.19
C ILE A 130 -13.35 12.09 -3.69
#